data_AF-A0A3D1CEP3-F1
#
_entry.id   AF-A0A3D1CEP3-F1
#
_cell.length_a   1.000
_cell.length_b   1.000
_cell.length_c   1.000
_cell.angle_alpha   90.00
_cell.angle_beta   90.00
_cell.angle_gamma   90.00
#
_symmetry.space_group_name_H-M   'P 1'
#
loop_
_entity.id
_entity.type
_entity.pdbx_description
1 polymer ?
#
loop_
_entity_poly.entity_id
_entity_poly.type
_entity_poly.pdbx_seq_one_letter_code
_entity_poly.pdbx_strand_id
1 'polypeptide(L)'
;MLPWNAITDIAQSYGVPSVLLLAGMLISRLYYKFKVDTETVRKLKHEEIQLLLTILSDKNANQKFLIEQIIETKYGRPISWREISYLLKLVSPSEALSLYADSHYWIEFPYSSNKPEFRGYFQKPIYRKWRKRFNVGSYFFLSFSTLIVFISFPWIFENDGLETGLSFVVVTLVFMICAFFCLKGYVELKRAENLMSLIEFSEANPDKARERSYLLINN
;
A
#
# COMPACT_ATOMS: atom_id res chain seq x y z
N MET A 1 6.85 -6.15 -32.85
CA MET A 1 5.80 -7.17 -32.59
C MET A 1 6.45 -8.51 -32.79
N LEU A 2 6.46 -9.38 -31.77
CA LEU A 2 6.93 -10.75 -31.94
C LEU A 2 5.95 -11.49 -32.86
N PRO A 3 6.43 -12.26 -33.87
CA PRO A 3 5.56 -13.04 -34.72
C PRO A 3 4.81 -14.08 -33.87
N TRP A 4 3.53 -14.31 -34.20
CA TRP A 4 2.64 -15.24 -33.47
C TRP A 4 3.29 -16.62 -33.26
N ASN A 5 4.02 -17.10 -34.25
CA ASN A 5 4.73 -18.38 -34.22
C ASN A 5 5.85 -18.42 -33.16
N ALA A 6 6.52 -17.29 -32.87
CA ALA A 6 7.53 -17.25 -31.81
C ALA A 6 6.90 -17.31 -30.42
N ILE A 7 5.67 -16.80 -30.24
CA ILE A 7 4.94 -16.89 -28.97
C ILE A 7 4.49 -18.34 -28.74
N THR A 8 4.02 -19.03 -29.78
CA THR A 8 3.64 -20.45 -29.69
C THR A 8 4.83 -21.36 -29.47
N ASP A 9 5.98 -21.10 -30.11
CA ASP A 9 7.21 -21.87 -29.91
C ASP A 9 7.81 -21.68 -28.51
N ILE A 10 7.69 -20.47 -27.95
CA ILE A 10 8.05 -20.21 -26.54
C ILE A 10 7.09 -20.96 -25.60
N ALA A 11 5.78 -20.93 -25.87
CA ALA A 11 4.81 -21.66 -25.07
C ALA A 11 5.02 -23.19 -25.11
N GLN A 12 5.42 -23.72 -26.28
CA GLN A 12 5.73 -25.15 -26.47
C GLN A 12 7.09 -25.54 -25.89
N SER A 13 8.11 -24.68 -25.94
CA SER A 13 9.48 -25.01 -25.49
C SER A 13 9.67 -24.97 -23.97
N TYR A 14 8.93 -24.11 -23.26
CA TYR A 14 9.01 -24.05 -21.79
C TYR A 14 7.96 -24.97 -21.10
N GLY A 15 6.90 -25.33 -21.82
CA GLY A 15 5.86 -26.27 -21.38
C GLY A 15 4.94 -25.72 -20.27
N VAL A 16 3.79 -26.37 -20.09
CA VAL A 16 2.89 -26.15 -18.94
C VAL A 16 3.63 -26.09 -17.59
N PRO A 17 4.66 -26.92 -17.32
CA PRO A 17 5.38 -26.89 -16.04
C PRO A 17 6.06 -25.56 -15.71
N SER A 18 6.64 -24.83 -16.68
CA SER A 18 7.32 -23.56 -16.40
C SER A 18 6.35 -22.45 -16.03
N VAL A 19 5.19 -22.42 -16.67
CA VAL A 19 4.12 -21.45 -16.41
C VAL A 19 3.56 -21.69 -15.01
N LEU A 20 3.35 -22.96 -14.64
CA LEU A 20 2.92 -23.35 -13.30
C LEU A 20 3.97 -22.99 -12.24
N LEU A 21 5.27 -23.18 -12.51
CA LEU A 21 6.34 -22.79 -11.58
C LEU A 21 6.41 -21.27 -11.38
N LEU A 22 6.37 -20.49 -12.46
CA LEU A 22 6.37 -19.03 -12.37
C LEU A 22 5.13 -18.52 -11.63
N ALA A 23 3.97 -19.08 -11.93
CA ALA A 23 2.74 -18.70 -11.26
C ALA A 23 2.73 -19.14 -9.79
N GLY A 24 3.24 -20.33 -9.46
CA GLY A 24 3.41 -20.78 -8.08
C GLY A 24 4.36 -19.86 -7.29
N MET A 25 5.46 -19.44 -7.91
CA MET A 25 6.39 -18.49 -7.30
C MET A 25 5.76 -17.11 -7.10
N LEU A 26 4.97 -16.64 -8.08
CA LEU A 26 4.20 -15.40 -7.96
C LEU A 26 3.15 -15.53 -6.84
N ILE A 27 2.30 -16.55 -6.86
CA ILE A 27 1.28 -16.81 -5.84
C ILE A 27 1.92 -16.87 -4.45
N SER A 28 3.04 -17.57 -4.28
CA SER A 28 3.77 -17.63 -3.00
C SER A 28 4.21 -16.24 -2.53
N ARG A 29 4.84 -15.44 -3.40
CA ARG A 29 5.24 -14.07 -3.07
C ARG A 29 4.06 -13.17 -2.74
N LEU A 30 2.97 -13.32 -3.49
CA LEU A 30 1.77 -12.51 -3.34
C LEU A 30 1.00 -12.92 -2.08
N TYR A 31 0.97 -14.21 -1.73
CA TYR A 31 0.41 -14.73 -0.49
C TYR A 31 1.16 -14.20 0.73
N TYR A 32 2.50 -14.21 0.70
CA TYR A 32 3.30 -13.62 1.79
C TYR A 32 2.96 -12.15 1.98
N LYS A 33 2.91 -11.38 0.88
CA LYS A 33 2.53 -9.97 0.91
C LYS A 33 1.11 -9.75 1.43
N PHE A 34 0.15 -10.56 0.98
CA PHE A 34 -1.25 -10.50 1.42
C PHE A 34 -1.39 -10.82 2.92
N LYS A 35 -0.73 -11.88 3.41
CA LYS A 35 -0.74 -12.25 4.82
C LYS A 35 -0.23 -11.12 5.71
N VAL A 36 0.92 -10.54 5.36
CA VAL A 36 1.51 -9.38 6.06
C VAL A 36 0.55 -8.19 6.06
N ASP A 37 -0.10 -7.92 4.93
CA ASP A 37 -1.06 -6.81 4.78
C ASP A 37 -2.38 -7.04 5.56
N THR A 38 -2.82 -8.28 5.74
CA THR A 38 -4.08 -8.59 6.45
C THR A 38 -3.91 -8.48 7.96
N GLU A 39 -2.72 -8.80 8.49
CA GLU A 39 -2.41 -8.69 9.91
C GLU A 39 -2.25 -7.23 10.39
N THR A 40 -2.05 -6.27 9.46
CA THR A 40 -1.72 -4.86 9.76
C THR A 40 -2.90 -3.89 9.83
N VAL A 41 -4.14 -4.30 9.56
CA VAL A 41 -5.29 -3.37 9.56
C VAL A 41 -5.97 -3.31 10.93
N ARG A 42 -5.38 -2.54 11.87
CA ARG A 42 -6.06 -2.13 13.11
C ARG A 42 -6.00 -0.60 13.28
N LYS A 43 -7.14 0.07 13.10
CA LYS A 43 -7.28 1.52 13.31
C LYS A 43 -7.01 1.87 14.79
N LEU A 44 -6.31 2.98 15.06
CA LEU A 44 -6.24 3.56 16.41
C LEU A 44 -7.64 3.97 16.85
N LYS A 45 -8.09 3.43 17.98
CA LYS A 45 -9.23 4.02 18.69
C LYS A 45 -8.78 5.34 19.29
N HIS A 46 -9.72 6.27 19.45
CA HIS A 46 -9.45 7.60 19.99
C HIS A 46 -8.79 7.53 21.39
N GLU A 47 -9.19 6.54 22.19
CA GLU A 47 -8.68 6.25 23.54
C GLU A 47 -7.17 5.88 23.57
N GLU A 48 -6.68 5.14 22.57
CA GLU A 48 -5.25 4.74 22.52
C GLU A 48 -4.35 5.92 22.17
N ILE A 49 -4.89 6.91 21.45
CA ILE A 49 -4.18 8.13 21.10
C ILE A 49 -4.11 9.07 22.29
N GLN A 50 -5.18 9.16 23.08
CA GLN A 50 -5.15 9.85 24.36
C GLN A 50 -4.10 9.24 25.28
N LEU A 51 -4.06 7.91 25.41
CA LEU A 51 -3.01 7.21 26.17
C LEU A 51 -1.60 7.56 25.69
N LEU A 52 -1.36 7.55 24.37
CA LEU A 52 -0.07 7.95 23.81
C LEU A 52 0.27 9.41 24.14
N LEU A 53 -0.72 10.32 24.05
CA LEU A 53 -0.57 11.75 24.35
C LEU A 53 -0.33 12.03 25.84
N THR A 54 -0.96 11.28 26.73
CA THR A 54 -0.67 11.33 28.17
C THR A 54 0.77 10.91 28.44
N ILE A 55 1.25 9.83 27.79
CA ILE A 55 2.64 9.37 27.90
C ILE A 55 3.63 10.39 27.29
N LEU A 56 3.22 11.13 26.26
CA LEU A 56 4.01 12.19 25.61
C LEU A 56 4.22 13.43 26.48
N SER A 57 3.33 13.71 27.44
CA SER A 57 3.44 14.86 28.34
C SER A 57 4.60 14.71 29.34
N ASP A 58 5.03 13.47 29.58
CA ASP A 58 6.08 13.12 30.50
C ASP A 58 7.41 12.93 29.73
N LYS A 59 8.49 13.58 30.18
CA LYS A 59 9.70 13.81 29.37
C LYS A 59 10.71 12.65 29.42
N ASN A 60 10.30 11.46 29.85
CA ASN A 60 11.23 10.37 30.13
C ASN A 60 11.72 9.67 28.86
N ALA A 61 13.02 9.43 28.74
CA ALA A 61 13.61 8.77 27.56
C ALA A 61 13.08 7.34 27.35
N ASN A 62 12.79 6.62 28.44
CA ASN A 62 12.18 5.28 28.39
C ASN A 62 10.77 5.30 27.76
N GLN A 63 10.02 6.40 27.88
CA GLN A 63 8.68 6.52 27.31
C GLN A 63 8.71 6.67 25.79
N LYS A 64 9.74 7.31 25.22
CA LYS A 64 9.88 7.47 23.76
C LYS A 64 10.00 6.12 23.06
N PHE A 65 10.86 5.25 23.59
CA PHE A 65 11.06 3.90 23.06
C PHE A 65 9.80 3.05 23.19
N LEU A 66 9.11 3.11 24.33
CA LEU A 66 7.83 2.40 24.51
C LEU A 66 6.77 2.86 23.49
N ILE A 67 6.70 4.16 23.20
CA ILE A 67 5.78 4.68 22.19
C ILE A 67 6.13 4.17 20.78
N GLU A 68 7.41 4.16 20.41
CA GLU A 68 7.86 3.58 19.15
C GLU A 68 7.45 2.11 19.02
N GLN A 69 7.63 1.30 20.08
CA GLN A 69 7.24 -0.12 20.10
C GLN A 69 5.72 -0.32 20.00
N ILE A 70 4.93 0.52 20.68
CA ILE A 70 3.45 0.46 20.60
C ILE A 70 3.00 0.76 19.17
N ILE A 71 3.57 1.80 18.56
CA ILE A 71 3.25 2.21 17.19
C ILE A 71 3.71 1.14 16.19
N GLU A 72 4.89 0.56 16.39
CA GLU A 72 5.40 -0.53 15.57
C GLU A 72 4.52 -1.78 15.63
N THR A 73 4.14 -2.19 16.84
CA THR A 73 3.24 -3.34 17.05
C THR A 73 1.90 -3.13 16.35
N LYS A 74 1.41 -1.90 16.33
CA LYS A 74 0.10 -1.58 15.76
C LYS A 74 0.12 -1.48 14.23
N TYR A 75 1.08 -0.77 13.68
CA TYR A 75 1.17 -0.49 12.25
C TYR A 75 2.04 -1.50 11.49
N GLY A 76 2.68 -2.43 12.21
CA GLY A 76 3.55 -3.46 11.66
C GLY A 76 4.84 -2.90 11.05
N ARG A 77 5.26 -1.69 11.46
CA ARG A 77 6.45 -1.03 10.94
C ARG A 77 7.11 -0.12 11.96
N PRO A 78 8.45 -0.06 12.00
CA PRO A 78 9.15 0.90 12.84
C PRO A 78 8.88 2.32 12.34
N ILE A 79 8.46 3.21 13.24
CA ILE A 79 8.29 4.64 12.99
C ILE A 79 9.14 5.37 14.02
N SER A 80 10.05 6.23 13.57
CA SER A 80 10.94 6.93 14.49
C SER A 80 10.19 7.94 15.36
N TRP A 81 10.68 8.19 16.58
CA TRP A 81 10.14 9.18 17.51
C TRP A 81 9.99 10.54 16.85
N ARG A 82 10.96 10.90 16.00
CA ARG A 82 10.95 12.14 15.26
C ARG A 82 9.72 12.25 14.35
N GLU A 83 9.44 11.19 13.59
CA GLU A 83 8.25 11.10 12.73
C GLU A 83 6.97 11.16 13.56
N ILE A 84 6.91 10.36 14.63
CA ILE A 84 5.76 10.33 15.56
C ILE A 84 5.50 11.72 16.12
N SER A 85 6.53 12.37 16.66
CA SER A 85 6.45 13.71 17.26
C SER A 85 6.03 14.80 16.27
N TYR A 86 6.34 14.63 14.99
CA TYR A 86 5.85 15.53 13.94
C TYR A 86 4.37 15.28 13.65
N LEU A 87 3.99 14.02 13.42
CA LEU A 87 2.63 13.64 13.04
C LEU A 87 1.61 13.97 14.13
N LEU A 88 2.02 13.90 15.40
CA LEU A 88 1.18 14.23 16.55
C LEU A 88 0.86 15.72 16.68
N LYS A 89 1.63 16.60 16.03
CA LYS A 89 1.39 18.05 16.02
C LYS A 89 0.40 18.48 14.93
N LEU A 90 0.02 17.56 14.04
CA LEU A 90 -0.91 17.86 12.96
C LEU A 90 -2.34 17.97 13.50
N VAL A 91 -3.20 18.66 12.75
CA VAL A 91 -4.61 18.86 13.14
C VAL A 91 -5.31 17.54 13.48
N SER A 92 -5.12 16.46 12.72
CA SER A 92 -5.68 15.13 13.02
C SER A 92 -4.57 14.09 13.21
N PRO A 93 -4.00 13.94 14.42
CA PRO A 93 -2.89 13.03 14.70
C PRO A 93 -3.18 11.56 14.36
N SER A 94 -4.39 11.12 14.68
CA SER A 94 -4.88 9.75 14.43
C SER A 94 -4.86 9.38 12.95
N GLU A 95 -5.43 10.27 12.16
CA GLU A 95 -5.54 10.17 10.73
C GLU A 95 -4.16 10.31 10.08
N ALA A 96 -3.35 11.27 10.55
CA ALA A 96 -2.00 11.46 10.05
C ALA A 96 -1.11 10.23 10.27
N LEU A 97 -1.13 9.63 11.46
CA LEU A 97 -0.38 8.40 11.75
C LEU A 97 -0.87 7.24 10.89
N SER A 98 -2.19 7.07 10.72
CA SER A 98 -2.75 6.03 9.85
C SER A 98 -2.37 6.22 8.40
N LEU A 99 -2.53 7.44 7.87
CA LEU A 99 -2.19 7.75 6.47
C LEU A 99 -0.69 7.61 6.25
N TYR A 100 0.15 8.03 7.18
CA TYR A 100 1.60 7.87 7.12
C TYR A 100 2.00 6.40 7.15
N ALA A 101 1.39 5.59 8.02
CA ALA A 101 1.57 4.14 8.09
C ALA A 101 1.30 3.45 6.72
N ASP A 102 0.20 3.84 6.09
CA ASP A 102 -0.24 3.26 4.81
C ASP A 102 0.56 3.73 3.60
N SER A 103 1.29 4.84 3.70
CA SER A 103 1.93 5.52 2.57
C SER A 103 3.47 5.46 2.54
N HIS A 104 4.13 4.64 3.38
CA HIS A 104 5.60 4.56 3.44
C HIS A 104 6.30 4.29 2.11
N TYR A 105 5.69 3.53 1.19
CA TYR A 105 6.32 3.28 -0.11
C TYR A 105 6.46 4.55 -0.95
N TRP A 106 5.62 5.56 -0.69
CA TRP A 106 5.52 6.80 -1.45
C TRP A 106 6.11 8.00 -0.73
N ILE A 107 6.22 7.93 0.59
CA ILE A 107 6.63 9.02 1.47
C ILE A 107 7.91 8.66 2.20
N GLU A 108 8.81 9.63 2.30
CA GLU A 108 10.02 9.57 3.12
C GLU A 108 10.05 10.73 4.11
N PHE A 109 10.86 10.61 5.16
CA PHE A 109 11.05 11.64 6.16
C PHE A 109 12.53 12.06 6.17
N PRO A 110 12.94 13.03 5.33
CA PRO A 110 14.33 13.43 5.21
C PRO A 110 14.83 14.05 6.50
N TYR A 111 16.10 13.80 6.85
CA TYR A 111 16.75 14.46 7.99
C TYR A 111 16.88 15.97 7.81
N SER A 112 17.00 16.45 6.57
CA SER A 112 17.17 17.86 6.25
C SER A 112 15.91 18.69 6.46
N SER A 113 14.76 18.19 6.04
CA SER A 113 13.51 18.94 6.07
C SER A 113 12.67 18.68 7.32
N ASN A 114 12.96 17.57 8.03
CA ASN A 114 12.27 17.16 9.24
C ASN A 114 10.73 17.12 9.07
N LYS A 115 10.28 16.79 7.85
CA LYS A 115 8.87 16.68 7.47
C LYS A 115 8.66 15.57 6.44
N PRO A 116 7.47 14.97 6.36
CA PRO A 116 7.16 13.98 5.33
C PRO A 116 7.18 14.62 3.93
N GLU A 117 7.84 13.94 2.99
CA GLU A 117 7.92 14.35 1.59
C GLU A 117 7.72 13.15 0.67
N PHE A 118 7.25 13.38 -0.55
CA PHE A 118 7.19 12.32 -1.55
C PHE A 118 8.60 11.86 -1.94
N ARG A 119 8.78 10.55 -2.12
CA ARG A 119 10.06 9.96 -2.51
C ARG A 119 10.40 10.24 -3.97
N GLY A 120 11.61 10.75 -4.22
CA GLY A 120 12.23 10.87 -5.55
C GLY A 120 11.33 11.56 -6.60
N TYR A 121 11.08 10.91 -7.73
CA TYR A 121 10.27 11.49 -8.81
C TYR A 121 8.83 11.80 -8.41
N PHE A 122 8.29 11.16 -7.36
CA PHE A 122 6.91 11.38 -6.91
C PHE A 122 6.71 12.74 -6.24
N GLN A 123 7.77 13.52 -6.01
CA GLN A 123 7.68 14.93 -5.63
C GLN A 123 6.88 15.75 -6.64
N LYS A 124 7.00 15.46 -7.95
CA LYS A 124 6.24 16.19 -8.96
C LYS A 124 4.83 15.62 -9.13
N PRO A 125 3.79 16.46 -9.21
CA PRO A 125 2.40 16.02 -9.34
C PRO A 125 2.14 15.22 -10.62
N ILE A 126 2.89 15.47 -11.68
CA ILE A 126 2.70 14.80 -12.97
C ILE A 126 3.01 13.30 -12.89
N TYR A 127 4.07 12.91 -12.16
CA TYR A 127 4.42 11.50 -11.97
C TYR A 127 3.38 10.78 -11.12
N ARG A 128 2.83 11.43 -10.10
CA ARG A 128 1.73 10.87 -9.28
C ARG A 128 0.48 10.64 -10.12
N LYS A 129 0.10 11.64 -10.93
CA LYS A 129 -1.06 11.55 -11.84
C LYS A 129 -0.88 10.43 -12.86
N TRP A 130 0.31 10.32 -13.45
CA TRP A 130 0.62 9.26 -14.40
C TRP A 130 0.58 7.88 -13.73
N ARG A 131 1.19 7.71 -12.55
CA ARG A 131 1.17 6.44 -11.82
C ARG A 131 -0.24 6.01 -11.42
N LYS A 132 -1.10 6.94 -10.98
CA LYS A 132 -2.51 6.66 -10.71
C LYS A 132 -3.24 6.16 -11.96
N ARG A 133 -3.05 6.84 -13.09
CA ARG A 133 -3.64 6.42 -14.38
C ARG A 133 -3.13 5.05 -14.82
N PHE A 134 -1.83 4.78 -14.66
CA PHE A 134 -1.23 3.49 -14.97
C PHE A 134 -1.82 2.38 -14.10
N ASN A 135 -1.96 2.59 -12.80
CA ASN A 135 -2.56 1.62 -11.88
C ASN A 135 -4.03 1.32 -12.24
N VAL A 136 -4.83 2.36 -12.50
CA VAL A 136 -6.24 2.19 -12.90
C VAL A 136 -6.36 1.49 -14.26
N GLY A 137 -5.56 1.91 -15.24
CA GLY A 137 -5.55 1.29 -16.57
C GLY A 137 -5.12 -0.19 -16.52
N SER A 138 -4.08 -0.49 -15.75
CA SER A 138 -3.60 -1.87 -15.56
C SER A 138 -4.64 -2.72 -14.82
N TYR A 139 -5.31 -2.17 -13.81
CA TYR A 139 -6.43 -2.83 -13.12
C TYR A 139 -7.54 -3.21 -14.11
N PHE A 140 -8.03 -2.26 -14.91
CA PHE A 140 -9.07 -2.54 -15.90
C PHE A 140 -8.63 -3.57 -16.93
N PHE A 141 -7.41 -3.45 -17.46
CA PHE A 141 -6.87 -4.38 -18.44
C PHE A 141 -6.76 -5.81 -17.88
N LEU A 142 -6.20 -5.96 -16.67
CA LEU A 142 -6.04 -7.26 -16.02
C LEU A 142 -7.39 -7.88 -15.64
N SER A 143 -8.31 -7.08 -15.07
CA SER A 143 -9.67 -7.55 -14.74
C SER A 143 -10.45 -7.96 -15.99
N PHE A 144 -10.35 -7.18 -17.07
CA PHE A 144 -11.00 -7.52 -18.33
C PHE A 144 -10.41 -8.81 -18.95
N SER A 145 -9.08 -8.95 -18.92
CA SER A 145 -8.40 -10.17 -19.38
C SER A 145 -8.84 -11.40 -18.56
N THR A 146 -9.00 -11.23 -17.25
CA THR A 146 -9.50 -12.27 -16.34
C THR A 146 -10.93 -12.70 -16.72
N LEU A 147 -11.80 -11.74 -17.05
CA LEU A 147 -13.17 -12.03 -17.50
C LEU A 147 -13.21 -12.76 -18.83
N ILE A 148 -12.37 -12.37 -19.79
CA ILE A 148 -12.28 -13.08 -21.09
C ILE A 148 -11.90 -14.53 -20.86
N VAL A 149 -10.83 -14.78 -20.09
CA VAL A 149 -10.39 -16.15 -19.81
C VAL A 149 -11.47 -16.95 -19.09
N PHE A 150 -12.18 -16.33 -18.14
CA PHE A 150 -13.26 -16.98 -17.41
C PHE A 150 -14.43 -17.38 -18.32
N ILE A 151 -14.81 -16.53 -19.29
CA ILE A 151 -15.87 -16.83 -20.26
C ILE A 151 -15.44 -17.93 -21.24
N SER A 152 -14.18 -17.90 -21.67
CA SER A 152 -13.62 -18.91 -22.59
C SER A 152 -13.30 -20.25 -21.90
N PHE A 153 -13.36 -20.32 -20.56
CA PHE A 153 -12.93 -21.48 -19.80
C PHE A 153 -13.62 -22.81 -20.19
N PRO A 154 -14.95 -22.89 -20.37
CA PRO A 154 -15.61 -24.14 -20.77
C PRO A 154 -15.14 -24.63 -22.14
N TRP A 155 -15.00 -23.71 -23.10
CA TRP A 155 -14.57 -24.03 -24.46
C TRP A 155 -13.12 -24.53 -24.50
N ILE A 156 -12.22 -23.91 -23.73
CA ILE A 156 -10.82 -24.34 -23.61
C ILE A 156 -10.74 -25.74 -22.98
N PHE A 157 -11.52 -25.99 -21.93
CA PHE A 157 -11.50 -27.29 -21.25
C PHE A 157 -12.01 -28.42 -22.14
N GLU A 158 -13.02 -28.14 -22.97
CA GLU A 158 -13.61 -29.11 -23.90
C GLU A 158 -12.69 -29.40 -25.10
N ASN A 159 -12.02 -28.39 -25.67
CA ASN A 159 -11.25 -28.55 -26.90
C ASN A 159 -9.75 -28.80 -26.69
N ASP A 160 -9.14 -28.15 -25.70
CA ASP A 160 -7.68 -28.17 -25.48
C ASP A 160 -7.27 -29.07 -24.30
N GLY A 161 -8.24 -29.68 -23.63
CA GLY A 161 -8.04 -30.63 -22.54
C GLY A 161 -7.71 -30.01 -21.18
N LEU A 162 -7.61 -30.90 -20.19
CA LEU A 162 -7.52 -30.54 -18.76
C LEU A 162 -6.22 -29.80 -18.40
N GLU A 163 -5.09 -30.16 -19.00
CA GLU A 163 -3.79 -29.52 -18.73
C GLU A 163 -3.77 -28.04 -19.18
N THR A 164 -4.29 -27.77 -20.37
CA THR A 164 -4.43 -26.42 -20.91
C THR A 164 -5.41 -25.63 -20.06
N GLY A 165 -6.57 -26.20 -19.72
CA GLY A 165 -7.57 -25.59 -18.83
C GLY A 165 -6.98 -25.17 -17.48
N LEU A 166 -6.23 -26.05 -16.81
CA LEU A 166 -5.57 -25.74 -15.53
C LEU A 166 -4.55 -24.60 -15.65
N SER A 167 -3.81 -24.54 -16.76
CA SER A 167 -2.86 -23.44 -17.03
C SER A 167 -3.58 -22.09 -17.10
N PHE A 168 -4.75 -22.03 -17.75
CA PHE A 168 -5.57 -20.83 -17.81
C PHE A 168 -6.13 -20.41 -16.44
N VAL A 169 -6.54 -21.36 -15.58
CA VAL A 169 -6.94 -21.06 -14.20
C VAL A 169 -5.81 -20.35 -13.46
N VAL A 170 -4.61 -20.89 -13.58
CA VAL A 170 -3.43 -20.36 -12.89
C VAL A 170 -3.07 -18.95 -13.39
N VAL A 171 -3.09 -18.72 -14.71
CA VAL A 171 -2.91 -17.38 -15.29
C VAL A 171 -3.98 -16.40 -14.81
N THR A 172 -5.24 -16.84 -14.74
CA THR A 172 -6.37 -16.04 -14.25
C THR A 172 -6.16 -15.59 -12.80
N LEU A 173 -5.72 -16.50 -11.93
CA LEU A 173 -5.39 -16.16 -10.54
C LEU A 173 -4.27 -15.14 -10.45
N VAL A 174 -3.19 -15.29 -11.23
CA VAL A 174 -2.09 -14.32 -11.27
C VAL A 174 -2.61 -12.95 -11.71
N PHE A 175 -3.42 -12.87 -12.77
CA PHE A 175 -3.98 -11.61 -13.25
C PHE A 175 -4.87 -10.93 -12.22
N MET A 176 -5.73 -11.71 -11.54
CA MET A 176 -6.60 -11.20 -10.48
C MET A 176 -5.78 -10.59 -9.34
N ILE A 177 -4.72 -11.28 -8.90
CA ILE A 177 -3.86 -10.78 -7.83
C ILE A 177 -3.08 -9.54 -8.29
N CYS A 178 -2.54 -9.53 -9.52
CA CYS A 178 -1.89 -8.34 -10.08
C CYS A 178 -2.86 -7.14 -10.18
N ALA A 179 -4.12 -7.37 -10.55
CA ALA A 179 -5.15 -6.34 -10.59
C ALA A 179 -5.39 -5.77 -9.18
N PHE A 180 -5.48 -6.64 -8.16
CA PHE A 180 -5.59 -6.24 -6.77
C PHE A 180 -4.41 -5.34 -6.33
N PHE A 181 -3.17 -5.70 -6.68
CA PHE A 181 -2.00 -4.85 -6.36
C PHE A 181 -2.01 -3.50 -7.08
N CYS A 182 -2.52 -3.45 -8.31
CA CYS A 182 -2.71 -2.18 -9.01
C CYS A 182 -3.70 -1.28 -8.27
N LEU A 183 -4.83 -1.84 -7.83
CA LEU A 183 -5.83 -1.11 -7.04
C LEU A 183 -5.26 -0.67 -5.68
N LYS A 184 -4.55 -1.55 -4.98
CA LYS A 184 -3.88 -1.24 -3.71
C LYS A 184 -2.90 -0.08 -3.89
N GLY A 185 -2.03 -0.15 -4.90
CA GLY A 185 -1.06 0.91 -5.19
C GLY A 185 -1.71 2.25 -5.54
N TYR A 186 -2.90 2.25 -6.16
CA TYR A 186 -3.68 3.46 -6.36
C TYR A 186 -4.18 4.05 -5.03
N VAL A 187 -4.73 3.20 -4.15
CA VAL A 187 -5.24 3.62 -2.84
C VAL A 187 -4.12 4.15 -1.95
N GLU A 188 -2.97 3.45 -1.86
CA GLU A 188 -1.81 3.89 -1.08
C GLU A 188 -1.29 5.25 -1.55
N LEU A 189 -1.19 5.46 -2.88
CA LEU A 189 -0.76 6.74 -3.44
C LEU A 189 -1.78 7.86 -3.17
N LYS A 190 -3.08 7.55 -3.20
CA LYS A 190 -4.13 8.51 -2.82
C LYS A 190 -4.07 8.86 -1.32
N ARG A 191 -3.80 7.88 -0.45
CA ARG A 191 -3.58 8.12 0.99
C ARG A 191 -2.36 8.99 1.23
N ALA A 192 -1.29 8.80 0.47
CA ALA A 192 -0.10 9.65 0.51
C ALA A 192 -0.44 11.11 0.14
N GLU A 193 -1.20 11.33 -0.93
CA GLU A 193 -1.68 12.67 -1.31
C GLU A 193 -2.57 13.29 -0.22
N ASN A 194 -3.46 12.51 0.39
CA ASN A 194 -4.28 12.98 1.50
C ASN A 194 -3.44 13.40 2.70
N LEU A 195 -2.38 12.65 3.05
CA LEU A 195 -1.47 13.04 4.13
C LEU A 195 -0.83 14.40 3.83
N MET A 196 -0.31 14.58 2.61
CA MET A 196 0.32 15.83 2.23
C MET A 196 -0.66 17.00 2.27
N SER A 197 -1.91 16.81 1.83
CA SER A 197 -2.94 17.84 1.95
C SER A 197 -3.28 18.19 3.40
N LEU A 198 -3.21 17.20 4.30
CA LEU A 198 -3.45 17.39 5.73
C LEU A 198 -2.30 18.16 6.39
N ILE A 199 -1.07 17.91 5.95
CA ILE A 199 0.12 18.66 6.37
C ILE A 199 0.00 20.11 5.90
N GLU A 200 -0.27 20.35 4.62
CA GLU A 200 -0.46 21.69 4.05
C GLU A 200 -1.58 22.46 4.77
N PHE A 201 -2.69 21.80 5.07
CA PHE A 201 -3.79 22.41 5.84
C PHE A 201 -3.37 22.78 7.27
N SER A 202 -2.61 21.92 7.95
CA SER A 202 -2.10 22.16 9.30
C SER A 202 -1.10 23.30 9.34
N GLU A 203 -0.26 23.43 8.31
CA GLU A 203 0.71 24.53 8.17
C GLU A 203 0.00 25.86 7.87
N ALA A 204 -1.07 25.83 7.08
CA ALA A 204 -1.88 27.01 6.78
C ALA A 204 -2.77 27.48 7.95
N ASN A 205 -3.09 26.60 8.91
CA ASN A 205 -3.99 26.88 10.04
C ASN A 205 -3.35 26.51 11.39
N PRO A 206 -2.25 27.17 11.81
CA PRO A 206 -1.52 26.80 13.01
C PRO A 206 -2.37 26.92 14.29
N ASP A 207 -3.33 27.85 14.33
CA ASP A 207 -4.18 28.08 15.50
C ASP A 207 -5.11 26.89 15.76
N LYS A 208 -5.66 26.28 14.71
CA LYS A 208 -6.49 25.07 14.82
C LYS A 208 -5.69 23.85 15.27
N ALA A 209 -4.44 23.74 14.82
CA ALA A 209 -3.54 22.69 15.28
C ALA A 209 -3.19 22.86 16.77
N ARG A 210 -2.96 24.11 17.21
CA ARG A 210 -2.69 24.45 18.61
C ARG A 210 -3.91 24.19 19.51
N GLU A 211 -5.08 24.68 19.15
CA GLU A 211 -6.31 24.51 19.92
C GLU A 211 -6.62 23.03 20.17
N ARG A 212 -6.45 22.18 19.15
CA ARG A 212 -6.63 20.74 19.30
C ARG A 212 -5.54 20.08 20.15
N SER A 213 -4.29 20.55 20.03
CA SER A 213 -3.19 20.08 20.89
C SER A 213 -3.47 20.41 22.37
N TYR A 214 -4.02 21.58 22.67
CA TYR A 214 -4.40 21.97 24.03
C TYR A 214 -5.59 21.16 24.57
N LEU A 215 -6.61 20.90 23.73
CA LEU A 215 -7.75 20.05 24.11
C LEU A 215 -7.36 18.60 24.40
N LEU A 216 -6.25 18.13 23.83
CA LEU A 216 -5.71 16.80 24.06
C LEU A 216 -4.78 16.70 25.28
N ILE A 217 -4.27 17.83 25.78
CA ILE A 217 -3.44 17.89 27.00
C ILE A 217 -4.32 18.08 28.25
N ASN A 218 -5.46 18.76 28.11
CA ASN A 218 -6.32 19.16 29.23
C ASN A 218 -7.52 18.22 29.48
N ASN A 219 -7.67 17.14 28.71
CA ASN A 219 -8.67 16.08 28.90
C ASN A 219 -7.98 14.73 29.02
#